data_AF-A0A7S3IE11-F1
#
_entry.id   AF-A0A7S3IE11-F1
#
_cell.length_a   1.000
_cell.length_b   1.000
_cell.length_c   1.000
_cell.angle_alpha   90.00
_cell.angle_beta   90.00
_cell.angle_gamma   90.00
#
_symmetry.space_group_name_H-M   'P 1'
#
loop_
_entity.id
_entity.type
_entity.pdbx_description
1 polymer ?
#
loop_
_entity_poly.entity_id
_entity_poly.type
_entity_poly.pdbx_seq_one_letter_code
_entity_poly.pdbx_strand_id
1 'polypeptide(L)'
;RAVNTRGVGLGLSISKMICEEFGGQVAIHSKPGVGSAFLASFAMLKPKAMNSPERRLSVRVAEARLVQQAAIIKTKLQMSTTGIDLNDRSRILVVDDEAYNCEVLRMMLRSLGIPRLEERLTVCI
;
A
#
# COMPACT_ATOMS: atom_id res chain seq x y z
N ARG A 1 -32.87 12.35 3.35
CA ARG A 1 -31.77 13.16 2.77
C ARG A 1 -30.65 12.18 2.41
N ALA A 2 -30.62 11.72 1.15
CA ALA A 2 -29.70 10.66 0.72
C ALA A 2 -28.28 11.23 0.63
N VAL A 3 -27.36 10.70 1.43
CA VAL A 3 -25.92 10.94 1.26
C VAL A 3 -25.50 10.16 0.03
N ASN A 4 -24.98 10.86 -0.97
CA ASN A 4 -24.47 10.25 -2.19
C ASN A 4 -23.25 9.38 -1.82
N THR A 5 -23.44 8.07 -1.70
CA THR A 5 -22.39 7.08 -1.38
C THR A 5 -21.61 6.62 -2.61
N ARG A 6 -21.92 7.17 -3.79
CA ARG A 6 -21.22 6.89 -5.04
C ARG A 6 -20.31 8.08 -5.42
N GLY A 7 -19.02 7.91 -5.13
CA GLY A 7 -17.93 8.44 -5.95
C GLY A 7 -17.90 9.93 -6.28
N VAL A 8 -17.47 10.77 -5.33
CA VAL A 8 -16.75 12.01 -5.69
C VAL A 8 -15.22 11.84 -5.67
N GLY A 9 -14.70 10.70 -5.20
CA GLY A 9 -13.29 10.34 -5.40
C GLY A 9 -12.24 11.21 -4.70
N LEU A 10 -12.64 12.17 -3.85
CA LEU A 10 -11.68 13.11 -3.24
C LEU A 10 -10.80 12.49 -2.14
N GLY A 11 -10.95 11.19 -1.84
CA GLY A 11 -10.17 10.51 -0.80
C GLY A 11 -10.46 10.96 0.64
N LEU A 12 -11.35 11.93 0.87
CA LEU A 12 -11.54 12.57 2.18
C LEU A 12 -12.07 11.62 3.27
N SER A 13 -12.86 10.61 2.93
CA SER A 13 -13.29 9.59 3.89
C SER A 13 -12.11 8.76 4.40
N ILE A 14 -11.20 8.39 3.49
CA ILE A 14 -9.97 7.66 3.82
C ILE A 14 -9.04 8.56 4.63
N SER A 15 -8.80 9.80 4.17
CA SER A 15 -7.98 10.77 4.90
C SER A 15 -8.51 11.02 6.31
N LYS A 16 -9.83 11.13 6.49
CA LYS A 16 -10.45 11.28 7.80
C LYS A 16 -10.20 10.07 8.69
N MET A 17 -10.44 8.86 8.19
CA MET A 17 -10.17 7.63 8.96
C MET A 17 -8.71 7.54 9.40
N ILE A 18 -7.77 7.85 8.50
CA ILE A 18 -6.33 7.85 8.83
C ILE A 18 -6.04 8.88 9.93
N CYS A 19 -6.49 10.13 9.78
CA CYS A 19 -6.24 11.14 10.80
C CYS A 19 -6.82 10.77 12.17
N GLU A 20 -8.04 10.21 12.21
CA GLU A 20 -8.69 9.78 13.46
C GLU A 20 -7.94 8.61 14.11
N GLU A 21 -7.44 7.66 13.33
CA GLU A 21 -6.61 6.54 13.83
C GLU A 21 -5.32 7.04 14.50
N PHE A 22 -4.73 8.11 13.97
CA PHE A 22 -3.57 8.77 14.58
C PHE A 22 -3.95 9.86 15.61
N GLY A 23 -5.17 9.81 16.15
CA GLY A 23 -5.63 10.70 17.23
C GLY A 23 -5.76 12.17 16.82
N GLY A 24 -5.96 12.44 15.53
CA GLY A 24 -6.18 13.76 14.98
C GLY A 24 -7.51 13.89 14.24
N GLN A 25 -7.59 14.84 13.32
CA GLN A 25 -8.84 15.18 12.63
C GLN A 25 -8.61 15.86 11.27
N VAL A 26 -9.68 15.97 10.48
CA VAL A 26 -9.70 16.74 9.23
C VAL A 26 -10.73 17.86 9.33
N ALA A 27 -10.35 19.07 8.93
CA ALA A 27 -11.21 20.24 8.85
C ALA A 27 -11.21 20.83 7.43
N ILE A 28 -12.29 21.53 7.07
CA ILE A 28 -12.43 22.20 5.77
C ILE A 28 -12.91 23.65 5.96
N HIS A 29 -12.30 24.57 5.22
CA HIS A 29 -12.79 25.93 5.05
C HIS A 29 -13.01 26.18 3.56
N SER A 30 -14.24 26.49 3.15
CA SER A 30 -14.57 26.69 1.74
C SER A 30 -15.48 27.90 1.54
N LYS A 31 -15.21 28.66 0.49
CA LYS A 31 -16.04 29.77 0.04
C LYS A 31 -16.23 29.69 -1.48
N PRO A 32 -17.49 29.65 -1.98
CA PRO A 32 -17.76 29.63 -3.42
C PRO A 32 -17.06 30.78 -4.16
N GLY A 33 -16.42 30.47 -5.29
CA GLY A 33 -15.67 31.44 -6.08
C GLY A 33 -14.32 31.87 -5.52
N VAL A 34 -13.94 31.42 -4.31
CA VAL A 34 -12.63 31.71 -3.68
C VAL A 34 -11.78 30.46 -3.55
N GLY A 35 -12.40 29.31 -3.27
CA GLY A 35 -11.73 28.01 -3.18
C GLY A 35 -12.00 27.29 -1.86
N SER A 36 -11.26 26.19 -1.65
CA SER A 36 -11.37 25.33 -0.48
C SER A 36 -9.99 25.02 0.10
N ALA A 37 -9.86 25.07 1.43
CA ALA A 37 -8.68 24.65 2.18
C ALA A 37 -9.06 23.46 3.07
N PHE A 38 -8.25 22.40 3.02
CA PHE A 38 -8.39 21.20 3.84
C PHE A 38 -7.21 21.13 4.79
N LEU A 39 -7.49 20.91 6.08
CA LEU A 39 -6.48 20.82 7.12
C LEU A 39 -6.56 19.43 7.76
N ALA A 40 -5.43 18.74 7.82
CA ALA A 40 -5.29 17.46 8.50
C ALA A 40 -4.35 17.63 9.69
N SER A 41 -4.75 17.11 10.85
CA SER A 41 -3.91 17.00 12.03
C SER A 41 -3.85 15.54 12.48
N PHE A 42 -2.74 15.17 13.12
CA PHE A 42 -2.52 13.85 13.71
C PHE A 42 -1.41 13.97 14.77
N ALA A 43 -1.47 13.10 15.78
CA ALA A 43 -0.45 13.08 16.82
C ALA A 43 0.81 12.39 16.30
N MET A 44 1.92 13.11 16.22
CA MET A 44 3.22 12.48 16.00
C MET A 44 3.74 11.90 17.31
N LEU A 45 3.97 10.59 17.33
CA LEU A 45 4.74 9.98 18.40
C LEU A 45 6.17 10.53 18.33
N LYS A 46 6.66 11.07 19.46
CA LYS A 46 8.08 11.43 19.58
C LYS A 46 8.92 10.21 19.19
N PRO A 47 10.00 10.37 18.40
CA PRO A 47 10.85 9.24 18.06
C PRO A 47 11.31 8.56 19.35
N LYS A 48 10.82 7.34 19.60
CA LYS A 48 11.34 6.52 20.69
C LYS A 48 12.80 6.29 20.35
N ALA A 49 13.72 6.75 21.21
CA ALA A 49 15.16 6.66 21.00
C ALA A 49 15.50 5.32 20.34
N MET A 50 16.09 5.35 19.14
CA MET A 50 16.24 4.17 18.27
C MET A 50 17.02 3.02 18.91
N ASN A 51 17.71 3.26 20.03
CA ASN A 51 18.68 2.35 20.62
C ASN A 51 18.22 1.67 21.92
N SER A 52 16.93 1.68 22.27
CA SER A 52 16.51 0.98 23.50
C SER A 52 16.64 -0.54 23.38
N PRO A 53 17.13 -1.26 24.42
CA PRO A 53 17.27 -2.72 24.41
C PRO A 53 15.94 -3.44 24.14
N GLU A 54 14.84 -2.94 24.70
CA GLU A 54 13.48 -3.44 24.51
C GLU A 54 13.05 -3.40 23.04
N ARG A 55 13.39 -2.31 22.34
CA ARG A 55 13.03 -2.14 20.92
C ARG A 55 13.84 -3.07 20.02
N ARG A 56 15.11 -3.33 20.34
CA ARG A 56 15.91 -4.33 19.60
C ARG A 56 15.33 -5.73 19.76
N LEU A 57 14.89 -6.08 20.96
CA LEU A 57 14.24 -7.37 21.21
C LEU A 57 12.89 -7.45 20.48
N SER A 58 12.07 -6.40 20.54
CA SER A 58 10.76 -6.39 19.86
C SER A 58 10.88 -6.43 18.34
N VAL A 59 11.87 -5.72 17.75
CA VAL A 59 12.17 -5.79 16.31
C VAL A 59 12.61 -7.20 15.92
N ARG A 60 13.53 -7.81 16.66
CA ARG A 60 13.96 -9.20 16.40
C ARG A 60 12.81 -10.21 16.49
N VAL A 61 11.90 -10.04 17.45
CA VAL A 61 10.71 -10.90 17.59
C VAL A 61 9.74 -10.66 16.42
N ALA A 62 9.55 -9.42 15.99
CA ALA A 62 8.71 -9.08 14.83
C ALA A 62 9.31 -9.63 13.52
N GLU A 63 10.62 -9.49 13.32
CA GLU A 63 11.36 -10.07 12.20
C GLU A 63 11.24 -11.59 12.17
N ALA A 64 11.44 -12.26 13.31
CA ALA A 64 11.29 -13.72 13.41
C ALA A 64 9.86 -14.17 13.07
N ARG A 65 8.84 -13.43 13.52
CA ARG A 65 7.44 -13.68 13.18
C ARG A 65 7.13 -13.46 11.70
N LEU A 66 7.70 -12.41 11.10
CA LEU A 66 7.57 -12.13 9.66
C LEU A 66 8.20 -13.26 8.83
N VAL A 67 9.38 -13.75 9.21
CA VAL A 67 10.05 -14.88 8.55
C VAL A 67 9.21 -16.15 8.66
N GLN A 68 8.66 -16.45 9.85
CA GLN A 68 7.77 -17.60 10.04
C GLN A 68 6.47 -17.47 9.22
N GLN A 69 5.86 -16.29 9.19
CA GLN A 69 4.64 -16.05 8.40
C GLN A 69 4.93 -16.13 6.90
N ALA A 70 6.04 -15.56 6.42
CA ALA A 70 6.45 -15.66 5.03
C ALA A 70 6.70 -17.12 4.62
N ALA A 71 7.28 -17.94 5.50
CA ALA A 71 7.42 -19.38 5.26
C ALA A 71 6.07 -20.08 5.12
N ILE A 72 5.10 -19.80 6.00
CA ILE A 72 3.74 -20.35 5.93
C ILE A 72 3.02 -19.91 4.65
N ILE A 73 3.13 -18.63 4.28
CA ILE A 73 2.55 -18.07 3.06
C ILE A 73 3.18 -18.74 1.83
N LYS A 74 4.50 -18.91 1.80
CA LYS A 74 5.22 -19.61 0.73
C LYS A 74 4.74 -21.05 0.58
N THR A 75 4.57 -21.78 1.68
CA THR A 75 4.03 -23.15 1.67
C THR A 75 2.57 -23.19 1.21
N LYS A 76 1.72 -22.24 1.64
CA LYS A 76 0.33 -22.17 1.19
C LYS A 76 0.20 -21.78 -0.28
N LEU A 77 1.02 -20.85 -0.77
CA LEU A 77 1.10 -20.49 -2.18
C LEU A 77 1.48 -21.69 -3.04
N GLN A 78 2.43 -22.51 -2.59
CA GLN A 78 2.80 -23.77 -3.26
C GLN A 78 1.66 -24.79 -3.30
N MET A 79 0.74 -24.76 -2.34
CA MET A 79 -0.45 -25.63 -2.31
C MET A 79 -1.65 -25.06 -3.08
N SER A 80 -1.75 -23.74 -3.26
CA SER A 80 -2.83 -23.08 -4.03
C SER A 80 -2.50 -22.85 -5.50
N THR A 81 -1.30 -23.23 -5.96
CA THR A 81 -0.90 -23.21 -7.38
C THR A 81 -1.37 -24.42 -8.18
N THR A 82 -2.42 -25.13 -7.76
CA THR A 82 -3.08 -26.18 -8.57
C THR A 82 -3.84 -25.65 -9.80
N GLY A 83 -3.50 -24.47 -10.33
CA GLY A 83 -4.18 -23.91 -11.50
C GLY A 83 -3.42 -22.88 -12.34
N ILE A 84 -2.21 -22.46 -11.97
CA ILE A 84 -1.40 -21.60 -12.82
C ILE A 84 -0.04 -22.28 -13.02
N ASP A 85 0.05 -23.01 -14.13
CA ASP A 85 1.32 -23.50 -14.66
C ASP A 85 2.13 -22.29 -15.15
N LEU A 86 2.85 -21.64 -14.22
CA LEU A 86 3.84 -20.61 -14.53
C LEU A 86 5.11 -21.26 -15.07
N ASN A 87 4.97 -22.06 -16.13
CA ASN A 87 6.10 -22.41 -16.98
C ASN A 87 6.75 -21.13 -17.51
N ASP A 88 8.04 -21.20 -17.86
CA ASP A 88 8.99 -20.12 -18.22
C ASP A 88 8.60 -19.26 -19.46
N ARG A 89 7.31 -19.27 -19.82
CA ARG A 89 6.66 -18.64 -20.98
C ARG A 89 5.57 -17.64 -20.60
N SER A 90 5.19 -17.53 -19.32
CA SER A 90 4.12 -16.62 -18.91
C SER A 90 4.54 -15.15 -19.03
N ARG A 91 3.81 -14.39 -19.85
CA ARG A 91 4.00 -12.94 -20.05
C ARG A 91 2.99 -12.18 -19.19
N ILE A 92 3.47 -11.34 -18.28
CA ILE A 92 2.63 -10.53 -17.38
C ILE A 92 2.65 -9.08 -17.86
N LEU A 93 1.47 -8.52 -18.13
CA LEU A 93 1.28 -7.11 -18.45
C LEU A 93 0.82 -6.36 -17.20
N VAL A 94 1.58 -5.35 -16.79
CA VAL A 94 1.20 -4.41 -15.72
C VAL A 94 0.67 -3.14 -16.39
N VAL A 95 -0.54 -2.72 -16.04
CA VAL A 95 -1.16 -1.49 -16.55
C VAL A 95 -1.57 -0.65 -15.36
N ASP A 96 -0.89 0.48 -15.18
CA ASP A 96 -1.21 1.52 -14.21
C ASP A 96 -0.91 2.87 -14.87
N ASP A 97 -1.71 3.89 -14.57
CA ASP A 97 -1.55 5.23 -15.13
C ASP A 97 -0.38 5.98 -14.48
N GLU A 98 0.04 5.56 -13.28
CA GLU A 98 1.15 6.15 -12.56
C GLU A 98 2.40 5.25 -12.63
N ALA A 99 3.52 5.84 -13.05
CA ALA A 99 4.78 5.11 -13.25
C ALA A 99 5.32 4.51 -11.94
N TYR A 100 5.08 5.18 -10.82
CA TYR A 100 5.47 4.70 -9.50
C TYR A 100 4.78 3.39 -9.12
N ASN A 101 3.48 3.27 -9.41
CA ASN A 101 2.71 2.06 -9.09
C ASN A 101 3.18 0.87 -9.95
N CYS A 102 3.48 1.12 -11.23
CA CYS A 102 4.10 0.12 -12.10
C CYS A 102 5.40 -0.43 -11.49
N GLU A 103 6.24 0.44 -10.93
CA GLU A 103 7.51 0.02 -10.32
C GLU A 103 7.31 -0.77 -9.02
N VAL A 104 6.37 -0.36 -8.16
CA VAL A 104 6.02 -1.12 -6.94
C VAL A 104 5.52 -2.52 -7.30
N LEU A 105 4.61 -2.63 -8.28
CA LEU A 105 4.07 -3.91 -8.74
C LEU A 105 5.17 -4.79 -9.33
N ARG A 106 6.11 -4.20 -10.08
CA ARG A 106 7.30 -4.90 -10.59
C ARG A 106 8.16 -5.48 -9.46
N MET A 107 8.41 -4.72 -8.40
CA MET A 107 9.16 -5.19 -7.22
C MET A 107 8.45 -6.38 -6.55
N MET A 108 7.11 -6.31 -6.42
CA MET A 108 6.30 -7.41 -5.87
C MET A 108 6.38 -8.67 -6.74
N LEU A 109 6.22 -8.54 -8.07
CA LEU A 109 6.28 -9.65 -9.01
C LEU A 109 7.65 -10.34 -9.01
N ARG A 110 8.74 -9.57 -8.90
CA ARG A 110 10.10 -10.11 -8.72
C ARG A 110 10.22 -10.90 -7.41
N SER A 111 9.68 -10.37 -6.31
CA SER A 111 9.69 -11.06 -5.01
C SER A 111 8.89 -12.37 -5.03
N LEU A 112 7.94 -12.51 -5.95
CA LEU A 112 7.16 -13.73 -6.16
C LEU A 112 7.84 -14.73 -7.12
N GLY A 113 9.06 -14.45 -7.59
CA GLY A 113 9.83 -15.37 -8.42
C GLY A 113 9.49 -15.31 -9.90
N ILE A 114 8.93 -14.20 -10.39
CA ILE A 114 8.69 -13.96 -11.82
C ILE A 114 9.88 -13.15 -12.38
N PRO A 115 10.81 -13.78 -13.12
CA PRO A 115 12.12 -13.19 -13.41
C PRO A 115 12.13 -12.27 -14.64
N ARG A 116 11.15 -12.41 -15.56
CA ARG A 116 11.15 -11.75 -16.86
C ARG A 116 9.95 -10.83 -17.02
N LEU A 117 10.20 -9.54 -16.84
CA LEU A 117 9.23 -8.47 -17.03
C LEU A 117 9.65 -7.70 -18.30
N GLU A 118 8.92 -7.87 -19.39
CA GLU A 118 9.11 -7.08 -20.61
C GLU A 118 8.34 -5.77 -20.48
N GLU A 119 9.04 -4.66 -20.68
CA GLU A 119 8.44 -3.33 -20.62
C GLU A 119 7.93 -2.93 -22.01
N ARG A 120 6.63 -2.71 -22.12
CA ARG A 120 6.03 -2.06 -23.28
C ARG A 120 5.14 -0.93 -22.78
N LEU A 121 5.78 0.20 -22.48
CA LEU A 121 5.09 1.47 -22.22
C LEU A 121 4.29 1.84 -23.48
N THR A 122 2.99 1.61 -23.43
CA THR A 122 2.06 2.15 -24.42
C THR A 122 1.36 3.30 -23.71
N VAL A 123 1.91 4.49 -23.86
CA VAL A 123 1.24 5.72 -23.42
C VAL A 123 0.07 5.92 -24.37
N CYS A 124 -1.15 5.63 -23.91
CA CYS A 124 -2.34 6.13 -24.59
C CYS A 124 -2.40 7.63 -24.35
N ILE A 125 -2.07 8.40 -25.40
CA ILE A 125 -2.25 9.85 -25.47
C ILE A 125 -3.74 10.15 -25.65
#